data_AF-A0A5C6NBE1-F1
#
_entry.id   AF-A0A5C6NBE1-F1
#
_cell.length_a   1.000
_cell.length_b   1.000
_cell.length_c   1.000
_cell.angle_alpha   90.00
_cell.angle_beta   90.00
_cell.angle_gamma   90.00
#
_symmetry.space_group_name_H-M   'P 1'
#
loop_
_entity.id
_entity.type
_entity.pdbx_description
1 polymer ?
#
loop_
_entity_poly.entity_id
_entity_poly.type
_entity_poly.pdbx_seq_one_letter_code
_entity_poly.pdbx_strand_id
1 'polypeptide(L)'
;MPHPQAWLQEGAPENGKYGRRKQFPISLILAPTRELALQIYDEARKFSYRSKVRPCVVYGGADIGQQIRDLERGCHLLVATPGRLVDMMERGKIGLDYCNYLVLDEADRMLDMGFEPQIRRIVEQDTMPHKGIRHTMMFSATFPKEIQILARDFLEDYIFLAVGRVGSTSENITQKVVWVEESDKRSFLLDLLSATVIPSEVQDNTGDNIEKPGKDSLTLVFVETKKGADALEDFLYREGYACTSIHGDRSQRDREEALSQFRSGKCPILVATAVAARGLDISNVKHVINFDLPSDIEEYVHRIGRTGRVGNLGLATSFFNDKNGNITKDLLDILGEAKQEIPSWLESLAYEHQHKSSTRGRSKRFAGGFGARDYRQTAAGGNAGGFAGRGRNQGGHGGARGFGGGGFGNFYTSDGYGGNYSHSQVDWWGN
;
A
#
# COMPACT_ATOMS: atom_id res chain seq x y z
N MET A 1 -40.36 -22.05 -33.85
CA MET A 1 -38.89 -22.12 -33.74
C MET A 1 -38.30 -21.52 -35.01
N PRO A 2 -37.65 -20.35 -34.96
CA PRO A 2 -36.92 -19.82 -36.11
C PRO A 2 -35.44 -20.22 -36.07
N HIS A 3 -34.90 -20.46 -37.27
CA HIS A 3 -33.59 -21.01 -37.59
C HIS A 3 -32.44 -20.02 -37.27
N PRO A 4 -31.29 -20.48 -36.73
CA PRO A 4 -30.19 -19.59 -36.33
C PRO A 4 -29.15 -19.45 -37.44
N GLN A 5 -29.26 -18.44 -38.31
CA GLN A 5 -28.19 -18.13 -39.28
C GLN A 5 -28.04 -16.64 -39.65
N ALA A 6 -28.68 -15.72 -38.94
CA ALA A 6 -28.70 -14.30 -39.30
C ALA A 6 -27.64 -13.41 -38.61
N TRP A 7 -26.61 -13.98 -37.96
CA TRP A 7 -25.63 -13.20 -37.16
C TRP A 7 -24.19 -13.18 -37.74
N LEU A 8 -24.00 -13.56 -39.00
CA LEU A 8 -22.65 -13.66 -39.62
C LEU A 8 -22.36 -12.62 -40.72
N GLN A 9 -23.11 -11.52 -40.78
CA GLN A 9 -22.84 -10.41 -41.71
C GLN A 9 -22.99 -9.04 -41.05
N GLU A 10 -22.15 -8.73 -40.07
CA GLU A 10 -21.72 -7.35 -39.86
C GLU A 10 -20.20 -7.33 -39.86
N GLY A 11 -19.65 -6.90 -41.00
CA GLY A 11 -18.23 -6.72 -41.18
C GLY A 11 -17.70 -5.70 -40.19
N ALA A 12 -16.61 -6.05 -39.49
CA ALA A 12 -15.85 -5.11 -38.70
C ALA A 12 -15.48 -3.89 -39.58
N PRO A 13 -15.62 -2.65 -39.08
CA PRO A 13 -15.26 -1.47 -39.85
C PRO A 13 -13.78 -1.54 -40.25
N GLU A 14 -13.51 -1.37 -41.55
CA GLU A 14 -12.15 -1.31 -42.09
C GLU A 14 -11.37 -0.19 -41.41
N ASN A 15 -10.40 -0.58 -40.58
CA ASN A 15 -9.49 0.36 -39.95
C ASN A 15 -8.51 0.88 -41.01
N GLY A 16 -8.52 2.20 -41.22
CA GLY A 16 -7.68 2.91 -42.18
C GLY A 16 -6.20 2.52 -42.09
N LYS A 17 -5.60 2.34 -43.26
CA LYS A 17 -4.17 2.07 -43.44
C LYS A 17 -3.35 3.19 -42.78
N TYR A 18 -2.51 2.81 -41.83
CA TYR A 18 -1.58 3.64 -41.03
C TYR A 18 -2.21 4.59 -40.00
N GLY A 19 -2.82 4.06 -38.93
CA GLY A 19 -3.23 4.88 -37.78
C GLY A 19 -3.72 4.08 -36.57
N ARG A 20 -3.04 4.24 -35.42
CA ARG A 20 -3.50 3.93 -34.03
C ARG A 20 -4.44 2.73 -33.88
N ARG A 21 -3.89 1.51 -33.78
CA ARG A 21 -4.67 0.31 -33.41
C ARG A 21 -5.02 0.32 -31.92
N LYS A 22 -6.09 1.04 -31.56
CA LYS A 22 -6.65 1.07 -30.19
C LYS A 22 -7.03 -0.36 -29.78
N GLN A 23 -6.60 -0.77 -28.59
CA GLN A 23 -6.94 -2.07 -28.01
C GLN A 23 -8.07 -1.92 -26.98
N PHE A 24 -8.87 -2.97 -26.82
CA PHE A 24 -9.98 -3.00 -25.87
C PHE A 24 -9.86 -4.25 -24.99
N PRO A 25 -9.09 -4.20 -23.89
CA PRO A 25 -8.92 -5.34 -23.00
C PRO A 25 -10.25 -5.80 -22.41
N ILE A 26 -10.43 -7.12 -22.31
CA ILE A 26 -11.59 -7.76 -21.67
C ILE A 26 -11.43 -7.70 -20.14
N SER A 27 -10.18 -7.78 -19.67
CA SER A 27 -9.83 -7.70 -18.26
C SER A 27 -8.75 -6.64 -18.03
N LEU A 28 -8.92 -5.84 -16.98
CA LEU A 28 -7.96 -4.88 -16.49
C LEU A 28 -7.58 -5.21 -15.04
N ILE A 29 -6.28 -5.27 -14.77
CA ILE A 29 -5.71 -5.41 -13.43
C ILE A 29 -4.88 -4.16 -13.12
N LEU A 30 -5.30 -3.40 -12.12
CA LEU A 30 -4.56 -2.25 -11.61
C LEU A 30 -3.67 -2.69 -10.46
N ALA A 31 -2.40 -2.28 -10.51
CA ALA A 31 -1.42 -2.49 -9.46
C ALA A 31 -0.71 -1.17 -9.12
N PRO A 32 -0.36 -0.90 -7.84
CA PRO A 32 0.28 0.35 -7.41
C PRO A 32 1.67 0.56 -8.01
N THR A 33 2.41 -0.52 -8.27
CA THR A 33 3.83 -0.48 -8.61
C THR A 33 4.11 -1.23 -9.91
N ARG A 34 5.22 -0.87 -10.56
CA ARG A 34 5.71 -1.57 -11.74
C ARG A 34 6.00 -3.03 -11.43
N GLU A 35 6.55 -3.28 -10.26
CA GLU A 35 7.10 -4.56 -9.89
C GLU A 35 5.98 -5.56 -9.57
N LEU A 36 4.92 -5.12 -8.89
CA LEU A 36 3.71 -5.94 -8.73
C LEU A 36 3.03 -6.17 -10.07
N ALA A 37 2.93 -5.14 -10.93
CA ALA A 37 2.37 -5.29 -12.27
C ALA A 37 3.12 -6.34 -13.10
N LEU A 38 4.46 -6.38 -13.02
CA LEU A 38 5.27 -7.38 -13.70
C LEU A 38 5.07 -8.80 -13.15
N GLN A 39 4.93 -8.95 -11.83
CA GLN A 39 4.65 -10.26 -11.21
C GLN A 39 3.30 -10.81 -11.66
N ILE A 40 2.25 -10.00 -11.57
CA ILE A 40 0.91 -10.37 -12.03
C ILE A 40 0.95 -10.72 -13.52
N TYR A 41 1.67 -9.93 -14.32
CA TYR A 41 1.83 -10.18 -15.75
C TYR A 41 2.52 -11.51 -16.04
N ASP A 42 3.62 -11.83 -15.35
CA ASP A 42 4.34 -13.09 -15.53
C ASP A 42 3.50 -14.30 -15.09
N GLU A 43 2.73 -14.20 -14.00
CA GLU A 43 1.76 -15.24 -13.63
C GLU A 43 0.63 -15.36 -14.66
N ALA A 44 0.08 -14.24 -15.14
CA ALA A 44 -0.94 -14.22 -16.19
C ALA A 44 -0.42 -14.88 -17.49
N ARG A 45 0.86 -14.73 -17.82
CA ARG A 45 1.50 -15.42 -18.96
C ARG A 45 1.55 -16.93 -18.76
N LYS A 46 1.85 -17.40 -17.55
CA LYS A 46 1.85 -18.84 -17.23
C LYS A 46 0.45 -19.42 -17.38
N PHE A 47 -0.57 -18.76 -16.83
CA PHE A 47 -1.96 -19.24 -16.92
C PHE A 47 -2.57 -19.10 -18.32
N SER A 48 -2.14 -18.12 -19.11
CA SER A 48 -2.57 -17.98 -20.50
C SER A 48 -1.79 -18.85 -21.49
N TYR A 49 -0.80 -19.63 -21.02
CA TYR A 49 -0.03 -20.53 -21.87
C TYR A 49 -0.94 -21.51 -22.63
N ARG A 50 -0.76 -21.61 -23.94
CA ARG A 50 -1.59 -22.40 -24.87
C ARG A 50 -3.06 -21.98 -24.95
N SER A 51 -3.39 -20.78 -24.48
CA SER A 51 -4.68 -20.12 -24.75
C SER A 51 -4.56 -19.11 -25.90
N LYS A 52 -5.68 -18.50 -26.29
CA LYS A 52 -5.71 -17.34 -27.20
C LYS A 52 -5.63 -16.00 -26.46
N VAL A 53 -5.66 -16.01 -25.12
CA VAL A 53 -5.58 -14.80 -24.29
C VAL A 53 -4.17 -14.25 -24.38
N ARG A 54 -4.07 -12.95 -24.60
CA ARG A 54 -2.79 -12.24 -24.69
C ARG A 54 -2.73 -11.21 -23.55
N PRO A 55 -1.99 -11.50 -22.47
CA PRO A 55 -1.71 -10.50 -21.46
C PRO A 55 -0.72 -9.46 -22.00
N CYS A 56 -0.88 -8.21 -21.57
CA CYS A 56 0.08 -7.13 -21.71
C CYS A 56 0.29 -6.43 -20.37
N VAL A 57 1.39 -5.69 -20.25
CA VAL A 57 1.70 -4.91 -19.06
C VAL A 57 2.16 -3.50 -19.41
N VAL A 58 1.66 -2.50 -18.69
CA VAL A 58 2.07 -1.09 -18.85
C VAL A 58 2.33 -0.44 -17.49
N TYR A 59 3.45 0.27 -17.36
CA TYR A 59 3.82 0.93 -16.10
C TYR A 59 4.74 2.13 -16.35
N GLY A 60 4.80 3.05 -15.38
CA GLY A 60 5.69 4.23 -15.38
C GLY A 60 7.19 3.89 -15.30
N GLY A 61 8.06 4.88 -15.56
CA GLY A 61 9.52 4.70 -15.43
C GLY A 61 10.17 3.80 -16.49
N ALA A 62 9.49 3.56 -17.61
CA ALA A 62 10.00 2.84 -18.77
C ALA A 62 9.53 3.48 -20.08
N ASP A 63 10.27 3.19 -21.17
CA ASP A 63 9.93 3.66 -22.52
C ASP A 63 8.49 3.28 -22.89
N ILE A 64 7.67 4.30 -23.14
CA ILE A 64 6.28 4.12 -23.54
C ILE A 64 6.18 3.59 -24.97
N GLY A 65 7.15 3.90 -25.84
CA GLY A 65 7.16 3.45 -27.22
C GLY A 65 7.16 1.93 -27.34
N GLN A 66 7.99 1.26 -26.53
CA GLN A 66 8.02 -0.20 -26.46
C GLN A 66 6.70 -0.79 -25.95
N GLN A 67 6.08 -0.18 -24.94
CA GLN A 67 4.78 -0.62 -24.42
C GLN A 67 3.66 -0.44 -25.45
N ILE A 68 3.64 0.66 -26.20
CA ILE A 68 2.68 0.88 -27.28
C ILE A 68 2.83 -0.18 -28.38
N ARG A 69 4.07 -0.45 -28.83
CA ARG A 69 4.34 -1.49 -29.83
C ARG A 69 3.90 -2.87 -29.35
N ASP A 70 4.01 -3.14 -28.06
CA ASP A 70 3.54 -4.40 -27.48
C ASP A 70 2.00 -4.50 -27.49
N LEU A 71 1.30 -3.43 -27.12
CA LEU A 71 -0.17 -3.36 -27.17
C LEU A 71 -0.71 -3.56 -28.60
N GLU A 72 -0.05 -2.98 -29.61
CA GLU A 72 -0.49 -3.06 -31.01
C GLU A 72 -0.51 -4.50 -31.57
N ARG A 73 0.14 -5.45 -30.89
CA ARG A 73 0.12 -6.88 -31.20
C ARG A 73 -1.12 -7.62 -30.66
N GLY A 74 -2.01 -6.93 -29.93
CA GLY A 74 -3.25 -7.46 -29.38
C GLY A 74 -3.25 -7.50 -27.85
N CYS A 75 -4.28 -7.01 -27.17
CA CYS A 75 -4.34 -7.06 -25.70
C CYS A 75 -5.72 -7.50 -25.23
N HIS A 76 -5.79 -8.66 -24.57
CA HIS A 76 -7.03 -9.20 -24.00
C HIS A 76 -7.10 -9.00 -22.48
N LEU A 77 -5.95 -9.10 -21.80
CA LEU A 77 -5.78 -8.83 -20.37
C LEU A 77 -4.70 -7.78 -20.23
N LEU A 78 -5.02 -6.66 -19.58
CA LEU A 78 -4.06 -5.58 -19.34
C LEU A 78 -3.74 -5.51 -17.87
N VAL A 79 -2.46 -5.63 -17.51
CA VAL A 79 -1.96 -5.27 -16.18
C VAL A 79 -1.37 -3.86 -16.27
N ALA A 80 -1.75 -2.96 -15.38
CA ALA A 80 -1.32 -1.57 -15.49
C ALA A 80 -1.09 -0.87 -14.15
N THR A 81 -0.14 0.06 -14.11
CA THR A 81 -0.14 1.09 -13.06
C THR A 81 -1.07 2.25 -13.45
N PRO A 82 -1.84 2.84 -12.51
CA PRO A 82 -2.89 3.81 -12.83
C PRO A 82 -2.40 4.99 -13.69
N GLY A 83 -1.28 5.61 -13.31
CA GLY A 83 -0.74 6.75 -14.07
C GLY A 83 -0.37 6.41 -15.52
N ARG A 84 0.24 5.24 -15.78
CA ARG A 84 0.59 4.84 -17.15
C ARG A 84 -0.65 4.46 -17.96
N LEU A 85 -1.66 3.86 -17.33
CA LEU A 85 -2.91 3.54 -18.02
C LEU A 85 -3.62 4.80 -18.51
N VAL A 86 -3.71 5.84 -17.67
CA VAL A 86 -4.30 7.12 -18.04
C VAL A 86 -3.60 7.71 -19.27
N ASP A 87 -2.26 7.73 -19.32
CA ASP A 87 -1.49 8.19 -20.49
C ASP A 87 -1.80 7.35 -21.76
N MET A 88 -1.92 6.02 -21.63
CA MET A 88 -2.31 5.15 -22.75
C MET A 88 -3.73 5.41 -23.25
N MET A 89 -4.67 5.74 -22.35
CA MET A 89 -6.04 6.11 -22.69
C MET A 89 -6.09 7.47 -23.40
N GLU A 90 -5.39 8.48 -22.88
CA GLU A 90 -5.28 9.82 -23.50
C GLU A 90 -4.69 9.78 -24.91
N ARG A 91 -3.72 8.89 -25.15
CA ARG A 91 -3.14 8.65 -26.48
C ARG A 91 -4.05 7.88 -27.43
N GLY A 92 -5.22 7.43 -26.97
CA GLY A 92 -6.14 6.60 -27.73
C GLY A 92 -5.60 5.21 -28.05
N LYS A 93 -4.72 4.67 -27.21
CA LYS A 93 -4.13 3.32 -27.38
C LYS A 93 -4.92 2.24 -26.66
N ILE A 94 -5.62 2.59 -25.58
CA ILE A 94 -6.51 1.71 -24.82
C ILE A 94 -7.91 2.32 -24.78
N GLY A 95 -8.94 1.49 -24.94
CA GLY A 95 -10.33 1.78 -24.56
C GLY A 95 -10.83 0.70 -23.61
N LEU A 96 -11.78 1.06 -22.74
CA LEU A 96 -12.28 0.18 -21.69
C LEU A 96 -13.74 -0.24 -21.92
N ASP A 97 -14.28 0.09 -23.10
CA ASP A 97 -15.65 -0.16 -23.54
C ASP A 97 -16.12 -1.62 -23.33
N TYR A 98 -15.20 -2.58 -23.45
CA TYR A 98 -15.46 -4.02 -23.33
C TYR A 98 -14.80 -4.66 -22.09
N CYS A 99 -14.39 -3.85 -21.11
CA CYS A 99 -13.76 -4.33 -19.89
C CYS A 99 -14.80 -4.92 -18.93
N ASN A 100 -14.94 -6.25 -18.98
CA ASN A 100 -15.90 -7.00 -18.16
C ASN A 100 -15.34 -7.41 -16.79
N TYR A 101 -14.01 -7.37 -16.62
CA TYR A 101 -13.34 -7.76 -15.38
C TYR A 101 -12.36 -6.69 -14.94
N LEU A 102 -12.62 -6.07 -13.79
CA LEU A 102 -11.74 -5.09 -13.16
C LEU A 102 -11.15 -5.68 -11.88
N VAL A 103 -9.84 -5.62 -11.72
CA VAL A 103 -9.14 -5.97 -10.48
C VAL A 103 -8.36 -4.76 -9.98
N LEU A 104 -8.52 -4.44 -8.69
CA LEU A 104 -7.65 -3.49 -7.98
C LEU A 104 -6.84 -4.30 -6.97
N ASP A 105 -5.56 -4.49 -7.24
CA ASP A 105 -4.64 -5.20 -6.35
C ASP A 105 -3.82 -4.23 -5.50
N GLU A 106 -3.60 -4.55 -4.23
CA GLU A 106 -3.05 -3.64 -3.20
C GLU A 106 -3.72 -2.24 -3.22
N ALA A 107 -5.05 -2.21 -3.08
CA ALA A 107 -5.85 -0.98 -3.23
C ALA A 107 -5.53 0.09 -2.17
N ASP A 108 -5.26 -0.30 -0.93
CA ASP A 108 -4.74 0.58 0.13
C ASP A 108 -3.46 1.28 -0.30
N ARG A 109 -2.51 0.52 -0.87
CA ARG A 109 -1.26 1.09 -1.39
C ARG A 109 -1.45 2.05 -2.53
N MET A 110 -2.42 1.79 -3.41
CA MET A 110 -2.73 2.74 -4.47
C MET A 110 -3.22 4.09 -3.91
N LEU A 111 -4.01 4.07 -2.82
CA LEU A 111 -4.45 5.30 -2.16
C LEU A 111 -3.29 6.01 -1.43
N ASP A 112 -2.43 5.26 -0.71
CA ASP A 112 -1.24 5.80 -0.06
C ASP A 112 -0.33 6.55 -1.05
N MET A 113 -0.23 6.05 -2.29
CA MET A 113 0.56 6.66 -3.36
C MET A 113 -0.15 7.81 -4.08
N GLY A 114 -1.37 8.15 -3.65
CA GLY A 114 -2.17 9.24 -4.22
C GLY A 114 -2.76 8.92 -5.59
N PHE A 115 -2.95 7.63 -5.93
CA PHE A 115 -3.54 7.23 -7.22
C PHE A 115 -5.07 7.30 -7.26
N GLU A 116 -5.75 7.69 -6.18
CA GLU A 116 -7.21 7.77 -6.15
C GLU A 116 -7.80 8.57 -7.34
N PRO A 117 -7.28 9.77 -7.67
CA PRO A 117 -7.83 10.54 -8.79
C PRO A 117 -7.71 9.82 -10.13
N GLN A 118 -6.58 9.14 -10.37
CA GLN A 118 -6.35 8.38 -11.59
C GLN A 118 -7.26 7.16 -11.65
N ILE A 119 -7.45 6.45 -10.54
CA ILE A 119 -8.34 5.27 -10.48
C ILE A 119 -9.78 5.69 -10.73
N ARG A 120 -10.28 6.74 -10.08
CA ARG A 120 -11.62 7.27 -10.33
C ARG A 120 -11.79 7.71 -11.78
N ARG A 121 -10.77 8.34 -12.37
CA ARG A 121 -10.77 8.68 -13.79
C ARG A 121 -10.92 7.45 -14.69
N ILE A 122 -10.15 6.40 -14.43
CA ILE A 122 -10.19 5.14 -15.20
C ILE A 122 -11.56 4.45 -15.10
N VAL A 123 -12.15 4.42 -13.90
CA VAL A 123 -13.30 3.56 -13.57
C VAL A 123 -14.65 4.27 -13.71
N GLU A 124 -14.72 5.56 -13.39
CA GLU A 124 -15.97 6.33 -13.32
C GLU A 124 -16.10 7.37 -14.44
N GLN A 125 -14.99 7.90 -14.97
CA GLN A 125 -14.99 9.05 -15.88
C GLN A 125 -14.65 8.69 -17.33
N ASP A 126 -14.53 7.40 -17.65
CA ASP A 126 -14.23 6.91 -19.00
C ASP A 126 -15.31 5.92 -19.47
N THR A 127 -14.96 5.12 -20.48
CA THR A 127 -15.81 4.20 -21.24
C THR A 127 -16.04 2.84 -20.55
N MET A 128 -15.50 2.62 -19.35
CA MET A 128 -15.62 1.34 -18.66
C MET A 128 -17.08 1.03 -18.29
N PRO A 129 -17.60 -0.17 -18.58
CA PRO A 129 -18.95 -0.57 -18.16
C PRO A 129 -19.17 -0.37 -16.67
N HIS A 130 -20.33 0.16 -16.25
CA HIS A 130 -20.63 0.43 -14.84
C HIS A 130 -20.61 -0.84 -13.97
N LYS A 131 -20.46 -0.64 -12.65
CA LYS A 131 -20.60 -1.72 -11.67
C LYS A 131 -21.97 -2.39 -11.81
N GLY A 132 -22.02 -3.71 -11.59
CA GLY A 132 -23.19 -4.54 -11.86
C GLY A 132 -23.25 -5.10 -13.29
N ILE A 133 -22.60 -4.43 -14.27
CA ILE A 133 -22.37 -4.99 -15.61
C ILE A 133 -20.99 -5.66 -15.67
N ARG A 134 -19.94 -4.94 -15.22
CA ARG A 134 -18.61 -5.52 -15.03
C ARG A 134 -18.52 -6.23 -13.67
N HIS A 135 -17.65 -7.23 -13.60
CA HIS A 135 -17.25 -7.87 -12.36
C HIS A 135 -16.00 -7.16 -11.81
N THR A 136 -16.10 -6.62 -10.60
CA THR A 136 -14.99 -5.93 -9.94
C THR A 136 -14.50 -6.76 -8.75
N MET A 137 -13.19 -6.94 -8.63
CA MET A 137 -12.52 -7.55 -7.47
C MET A 137 -11.54 -6.54 -6.88
N MET A 138 -11.49 -6.45 -5.56
CA MET A 138 -10.59 -5.54 -4.85
C MET A 138 -9.85 -6.32 -3.76
N PHE A 139 -8.52 -6.23 -3.79
CA PHE A 139 -7.62 -6.84 -2.82
C PHE A 139 -6.89 -5.75 -2.05
N SER A 140 -6.87 -5.87 -0.73
CA SER A 140 -6.29 -4.88 0.17
C SER A 140 -5.88 -5.57 1.46
N ALA A 141 -4.69 -5.26 1.98
CA ALA A 141 -4.21 -5.83 3.25
C ALA A 141 -4.91 -5.18 4.45
N THR A 142 -5.22 -3.89 4.31
CA THR A 142 -5.91 -3.08 5.30
C THR A 142 -7.29 -2.67 4.78
N PHE A 143 -8.17 -2.24 5.67
CA PHE A 143 -9.52 -1.78 5.29
C PHE A 143 -9.93 -0.47 5.99
N PRO A 144 -9.12 0.59 5.85
CA PRO A 144 -9.43 1.90 6.40
C PRO A 144 -10.68 2.49 5.74
N LYS A 145 -11.21 3.59 6.32
CA LYS A 145 -12.43 4.25 5.85
C LYS A 145 -12.38 4.61 4.37
N GLU A 146 -11.23 5.03 3.86
CA GLU A 146 -11.03 5.41 2.47
C GLU A 146 -11.20 4.20 1.53
N ILE A 147 -10.66 3.05 1.90
CA ILE A 147 -10.84 1.80 1.16
C ILE A 147 -12.28 1.29 1.23
N GLN A 148 -12.97 1.47 2.36
CA GLN A 148 -14.40 1.17 2.46
C GLN A 148 -15.25 2.02 1.52
N ILE A 149 -14.92 3.31 1.40
CA ILE A 149 -15.57 4.23 0.47
C ILE A 149 -15.29 3.77 -0.98
N LEU A 150 -14.03 3.46 -1.30
CA LEU A 150 -13.65 2.96 -2.62
C LEU A 150 -14.38 1.66 -2.99
N ALA A 151 -14.46 0.71 -2.05
CA ALA A 151 -15.20 -0.54 -2.20
C ALA A 151 -16.67 -0.28 -2.54
N ARG A 152 -17.32 0.59 -1.76
CA ARG A 152 -18.73 0.96 -1.97
C ARG A 152 -18.95 1.61 -3.33
N ASP A 153 -18.03 2.46 -3.76
CA ASP A 153 -18.16 3.20 -5.00
C ASP A 153 -18.00 2.26 -6.21
N PHE A 154 -17.02 1.34 -6.19
CA PHE A 154 -16.67 0.50 -7.36
C PHE A 154 -17.28 -0.90 -7.41
N LEU A 155 -17.71 -1.44 -6.27
CA LEU A 155 -18.31 -2.77 -6.15
C LEU A 155 -19.84 -2.69 -6.07
N GLU A 156 -20.51 -3.73 -6.59
CA GLU A 156 -21.96 -3.93 -6.52
C GLU A 156 -22.23 -5.24 -5.79
N ASP A 157 -23.15 -5.24 -4.80
CA ASP A 157 -23.54 -6.38 -3.95
C ASP A 157 -22.40 -7.38 -3.63
N TYR A 158 -21.27 -6.85 -3.13
CA TYR A 158 -20.05 -7.63 -3.03
C TYR A 158 -19.99 -8.52 -1.78
N ILE A 159 -19.31 -9.65 -1.95
CA ILE A 159 -18.91 -10.54 -0.85
C ILE A 159 -17.64 -9.97 -0.22
N PHE A 160 -17.70 -9.70 1.09
CA PHE A 160 -16.53 -9.33 1.86
C PHE A 160 -15.86 -10.58 2.43
N LEU A 161 -14.62 -10.85 1.98
CA LEU A 161 -13.83 -11.96 2.46
C LEU A 161 -12.67 -11.44 3.32
N ALA A 162 -12.68 -11.82 4.60
CA ALA A 162 -11.57 -11.58 5.51
C ALA A 162 -10.85 -12.90 5.79
N VAL A 163 -9.56 -12.96 5.48
CA VAL A 163 -8.68 -14.07 5.85
C VAL A 163 -7.91 -13.65 7.09
N GLY A 164 -8.26 -14.22 8.25
CA GLY A 164 -7.77 -13.74 9.53
C GLY A 164 -8.36 -12.38 9.91
N ARG A 165 -7.64 -11.63 10.76
CA ARG A 165 -8.01 -10.26 11.11
C ARG A 165 -7.40 -9.29 10.10
N VAL A 166 -8.24 -8.47 9.50
CA VAL A 166 -7.83 -7.44 8.52
C VAL A 166 -6.84 -6.47 9.17
N GLY A 167 -5.73 -6.18 8.49
CA GLY A 167 -4.64 -5.35 9.02
C GLY A 167 -3.77 -6.02 10.09
N SER A 168 -4.01 -7.30 10.42
CA SER A 168 -3.17 -8.06 11.35
C SER A 168 -2.03 -8.78 10.61
N THR A 169 -1.05 -9.26 11.36
CA THR A 169 0.13 -9.97 10.82
C THR A 169 -0.16 -11.47 10.65
N SER A 170 0.56 -12.13 9.75
CA SER A 170 0.51 -13.59 9.61
C SER A 170 1.00 -14.29 10.89
N GLU A 171 0.29 -15.32 11.35
CA GLU A 171 0.70 -16.15 12.50
C GLU A 171 2.04 -16.87 12.27
N ASN A 172 2.46 -17.01 11.01
CA ASN A 172 3.72 -17.66 10.63
C ASN A 172 4.96 -16.76 10.80
N ILE A 173 4.80 -15.54 11.33
CA ILE A 173 5.90 -14.60 11.53
C ILE A 173 6.18 -14.48 13.04
N THR A 174 7.36 -14.95 13.45
CA THR A 174 7.88 -14.66 14.79
C THR A 174 8.40 -13.22 14.82
N GLN A 175 7.84 -12.39 15.70
CA GLN A 175 8.16 -10.97 15.82
C GLN A 175 8.94 -10.74 17.11
N LYS A 176 10.14 -10.16 17.00
CA LYS A 176 10.99 -9.78 18.12
C LYS A 176 11.21 -8.27 18.11
N VAL A 177 10.85 -7.61 19.20
CA VAL A 177 11.12 -6.18 19.38
C VAL A 177 12.21 -6.03 20.43
N VAL A 178 13.30 -5.36 20.06
CA VAL A 178 14.47 -5.17 20.91
C VAL A 178 14.74 -3.68 21.09
N TRP A 179 15.09 -3.29 22.31
CA TRP A 179 15.53 -1.93 22.58
C TRP A 179 16.96 -1.76 22.08
N VAL A 180 17.18 -0.85 21.13
CA VAL A 180 18.50 -0.60 20.53
C VAL A 180 18.69 0.89 20.29
N GLU A 181 19.68 1.46 20.97
CA GLU A 181 20.07 2.86 20.76
C GLU A 181 20.65 3.07 19.36
N GLU A 182 20.55 4.29 18.83
CA GLU A 182 21.01 4.60 17.46
C GLU A 182 22.48 4.30 17.22
N SER A 183 23.33 4.48 18.24
CA SER A 183 24.76 4.15 18.17
C SER A 183 25.01 2.65 18.03
N ASP A 184 24.10 1.82 18.55
CA ASP A 184 24.29 0.40 18.76
C ASP A 184 23.57 -0.43 17.70
N LYS A 185 22.71 0.18 16.88
CA LYS A 185 21.98 -0.51 15.81
C LYS A 185 22.91 -1.26 14.85
N ARG A 186 24.07 -0.68 14.52
CA ARG A 186 25.03 -1.30 13.59
C ARG A 186 25.69 -2.54 14.20
N SER A 187 26.17 -2.45 15.45
CA SER A 187 26.76 -3.61 16.14
C SER A 187 25.72 -4.71 16.34
N PHE A 188 24.52 -4.36 16.79
CA PHE A 188 23.43 -5.33 16.96
C PHE A 188 23.02 -6.00 15.64
N LEU A 189 23.02 -5.25 14.53
CA LEU A 189 22.79 -5.81 13.20
C LEU A 189 23.87 -6.85 12.85
N LEU A 190 25.15 -6.56 13.11
CA LEU A 190 26.23 -7.54 12.88
C LEU A 190 26.05 -8.80 13.73
N ASP A 191 25.62 -8.67 14.97
CA ASP A 191 25.32 -9.83 15.83
C ASP A 191 24.18 -10.68 15.26
N LEU A 192 23.11 -10.04 14.75
CA LEU A 192 22.03 -10.76 14.06
C LEU A 192 22.50 -11.42 12.77
N LEU A 193 23.31 -10.73 11.97
CA LEU A 193 23.82 -11.24 10.70
C LEU A 193 24.80 -12.38 10.92
N SER A 194 25.70 -12.31 11.90
CA SER A 194 26.62 -13.41 12.23
C SER A 194 25.90 -14.67 12.73
N ALA A 195 24.78 -14.50 13.44
CA ALA A 195 23.93 -15.61 13.85
C ALA A 195 23.13 -16.24 12.70
N THR A 196 22.94 -15.53 11.58
CA THR A 196 22.06 -15.95 10.47
C THR A 196 22.80 -16.25 9.15
N VAL A 197 23.96 -15.64 8.95
CA VAL A 197 24.81 -15.71 7.75
C VAL A 197 26.12 -16.35 8.19
N ILE A 198 26.32 -17.63 7.82
CA ILE A 198 27.66 -18.23 7.94
C ILE A 198 28.59 -17.44 7.01
N PRO A 199 29.69 -16.83 7.50
CA PRO A 199 30.55 -15.97 6.71
C PRO A 199 31.11 -16.68 5.48
N SER A 200 31.11 -15.97 4.36
CA SER A 200 31.56 -16.40 3.03
C SER A 200 33.04 -16.79 2.94
N GLU A 201 33.80 -16.76 4.03
CA GLU A 201 35.25 -16.98 4.05
C GLU A 201 35.67 -18.46 4.16
N VAL A 202 34.74 -19.40 4.34
CA VAL A 202 35.05 -20.86 4.38
C VAL A 202 34.68 -21.56 3.07
N GLN A 203 34.56 -20.82 1.96
CA GLN A 203 34.21 -21.40 0.66
C GLN A 203 35.44 -21.82 -0.17
N ASP A 204 36.47 -22.34 0.49
CA ASP A 204 37.50 -23.16 -0.14
C ASP A 204 37.89 -24.29 0.83
N ASN A 205 37.64 -25.54 0.41
CA ASN A 205 38.09 -26.81 1.01
C ASN A 205 37.17 -27.50 2.04
N THR A 206 36.12 -28.20 1.58
CA THR A 206 35.64 -29.54 2.02
C THR A 206 34.35 -29.86 1.24
N GLY A 207 34.18 -30.99 0.53
CA GLY A 207 34.34 -32.37 0.98
C GLY A 207 32.98 -32.91 1.42
N ASP A 208 32.22 -33.49 0.48
CA ASP A 208 30.97 -34.29 0.57
C ASP A 208 30.03 -34.24 1.81
N ASN A 209 28.74 -34.05 1.52
CA ASN A 209 27.56 -34.51 2.27
C ASN A 209 27.33 -34.00 3.71
N ILE A 210 27.29 -32.67 3.89
CA ILE A 210 26.59 -32.02 5.01
C ILE A 210 25.65 -30.97 4.40
N GLU A 211 24.37 -31.00 4.78
CA GLU A 211 23.36 -30.01 4.36
C GLU A 211 23.90 -28.60 4.61
N LYS A 212 24.25 -27.89 3.53
CA LYS A 212 24.88 -26.57 3.56
C LYS A 212 23.91 -25.53 4.14
N PRO A 213 24.08 -25.03 5.38
CA PRO A 213 23.28 -23.92 5.88
C PRO A 213 24.01 -22.63 5.48
N GLY A 214 23.70 -22.08 4.32
CA GLY A 214 24.37 -20.84 3.88
C GLY A 214 23.86 -20.25 2.57
N LYS A 215 23.13 -21.03 1.76
CA LYS A 215 22.47 -20.52 0.54
C LYS A 215 21.03 -20.03 0.76
N ASP A 216 20.42 -20.35 1.90
CA ASP A 216 18.96 -20.29 2.03
C ASP A 216 18.45 -19.23 3.02
N SER A 217 19.29 -18.37 3.58
CA SER A 217 18.84 -17.33 4.53
C SER A 217 18.97 -15.94 3.91
N LEU A 218 17.96 -15.56 3.13
CA LEU A 218 17.81 -14.21 2.62
C LEU A 218 17.34 -13.26 3.74
N THR A 219 18.06 -12.16 3.94
CA THR A 219 17.79 -11.15 4.96
C THR A 219 17.44 -9.81 4.31
N LEU A 220 16.27 -9.27 4.65
CA LEU A 220 15.81 -7.97 4.19
C LEU A 220 15.89 -6.96 5.33
N VAL A 221 16.70 -5.92 5.16
CA VAL A 221 16.94 -4.88 6.17
C VAL A 221 16.25 -3.58 5.75
N PHE A 222 15.27 -3.15 6.52
CA PHE A 222 14.56 -1.91 6.28
C PHE A 222 15.18 -0.73 7.03
N VAL A 223 15.47 0.32 6.28
CA VAL A 223 15.90 1.62 6.79
C VAL A 223 14.92 2.72 6.39
N GLU A 224 14.94 3.84 7.11
CA GLU A 224 14.02 4.95 6.86
C GLU A 224 14.42 5.78 5.62
N THR A 225 15.71 6.12 5.50
CA THR A 225 16.18 7.10 4.51
C THR A 225 17.05 6.47 3.42
N LYS A 226 17.03 7.07 2.22
CA LYS A 226 17.85 6.65 1.08
C LYS A 226 19.35 6.71 1.41
N LYS A 227 19.80 7.81 2.03
CA LYS A 227 21.18 7.97 2.51
C LYS A 227 21.54 6.93 3.59
N GLY A 228 20.58 6.57 4.44
CA GLY A 228 20.75 5.51 5.43
C GLY A 228 20.98 4.15 4.76
N ALA A 229 20.29 3.88 3.65
CA ALA A 229 20.45 2.64 2.89
C ALA A 229 21.88 2.54 2.31
N ASP A 230 22.35 3.58 1.63
CA ASP A 230 23.71 3.63 1.08
C ASP A 230 24.77 3.52 2.18
N ALA A 231 24.61 4.27 3.28
CA ALA A 231 25.57 4.25 4.39
C ALA A 231 25.62 2.88 5.10
N LEU A 232 24.49 2.17 5.16
CA LEU A 232 24.43 0.84 5.76
C LEU A 232 24.97 -0.23 4.80
N GLU A 233 24.71 -0.13 3.50
CA GLU A 233 25.32 -0.98 2.47
C GLU A 233 26.85 -0.85 2.49
N ASP A 234 27.37 0.39 2.47
CA ASP A 234 28.82 0.65 2.54
C ASP A 234 29.45 0.08 3.81
N PHE A 235 28.75 0.18 4.94
CA PHE A 235 29.20 -0.38 6.20
C PHE A 235 29.28 -1.91 6.15
N LEU A 236 28.18 -2.57 5.74
CA LEU A 236 28.13 -4.02 5.62
C LEU A 236 29.16 -4.57 4.64
N TYR A 237 29.38 -3.88 3.52
CA TYR A 237 30.40 -4.25 2.54
C TYR A 237 31.82 -4.19 3.12
N ARG A 238 32.14 -3.17 3.94
CA ARG A 238 33.44 -3.06 4.62
C ARG A 238 33.65 -4.13 5.68
N GLU A 239 32.58 -4.55 6.34
CA GLU A 239 32.58 -5.66 7.30
C GLU A 239 32.59 -7.05 6.62
N GLY A 240 32.71 -7.11 5.29
CA GLY A 240 32.87 -8.35 4.54
C GLY A 240 31.56 -9.05 4.15
N TYR A 241 30.41 -8.42 4.35
CA TYR A 241 29.11 -8.99 3.99
C TYR A 241 28.77 -8.75 2.52
N ALA A 242 28.29 -9.79 1.85
CA ALA A 242 27.71 -9.68 0.52
C ALA A 242 26.30 -9.06 0.62
N CYS A 243 26.20 -7.77 0.33
CA CYS A 243 24.95 -7.02 0.38
C CYS A 243 24.70 -6.20 -0.89
N THR A 244 23.47 -5.77 -1.05
CA THR A 244 23.07 -4.79 -2.07
C THR A 244 21.97 -3.88 -1.50
N SER A 245 21.72 -2.72 -2.10
CA SER A 245 20.66 -1.81 -1.65
C SER A 245 19.61 -1.47 -2.72
N ILE A 246 18.41 -1.09 -2.26
CA ILE A 246 17.33 -0.61 -3.12
C ILE A 246 16.63 0.59 -2.49
N HIS A 247 16.64 1.71 -3.21
CA HIS A 247 15.97 2.95 -2.82
C HIS A 247 15.58 3.76 -4.07
N GLY A 248 14.77 4.80 -3.89
CA GLY A 248 14.19 5.57 -5.00
C GLY A 248 15.17 6.40 -5.84
N ASP A 249 16.44 6.53 -5.44
CA ASP A 249 17.48 7.22 -6.24
C ASP A 249 18.29 6.25 -7.11
N ARG A 250 18.14 4.93 -6.91
CA ARG A 250 18.75 3.92 -7.79
C ARG A 250 18.05 3.92 -9.13
N SER A 251 18.82 3.77 -10.21
CA SER A 251 18.22 3.63 -11.54
C SER A 251 17.42 2.34 -11.59
N GLN A 252 16.43 2.26 -12.46
CA GLN A 252 15.62 1.05 -12.60
C GLN A 252 16.47 -0.19 -12.91
N ARG A 253 17.51 -0.02 -13.74
CA ARG A 253 18.44 -1.10 -14.08
C ARG A 253 19.16 -1.61 -12.82
N ASP A 254 19.62 -0.69 -11.97
CA ASP A 254 20.30 -1.06 -10.71
C ASP A 254 19.34 -1.78 -9.77
N ARG A 255 18.07 -1.33 -9.70
CA ARG A 255 17.04 -2.00 -8.89
C ARG A 255 16.78 -3.44 -9.36
N GLU A 256 16.71 -3.66 -10.67
CA GLU A 256 16.52 -4.99 -11.26
C GLU A 256 17.75 -5.89 -11.04
N GLU A 257 18.95 -5.32 -11.14
CA GLU A 257 20.19 -6.03 -10.86
C GLU A 257 20.30 -6.43 -9.38
N ALA A 258 20.06 -5.49 -8.45
CA ALA A 258 20.06 -5.76 -7.00
C ALA A 258 19.07 -6.88 -6.64
N LEU A 259 17.85 -6.84 -7.19
CA LEU A 259 16.86 -7.91 -6.98
C LEU A 259 17.25 -9.24 -7.60
N SER A 260 17.97 -9.23 -8.72
CA SER A 260 18.52 -10.46 -9.32
C SER A 260 19.63 -11.04 -8.46
N GLN A 261 20.54 -10.21 -7.96
CA GLN A 261 21.61 -10.60 -7.04
C GLN A 261 21.06 -11.16 -5.73
N PHE A 262 20.03 -10.51 -5.17
CA PHE A 262 19.35 -10.98 -3.96
C PHE A 262 18.63 -12.31 -4.17
N ARG A 263 17.79 -12.42 -5.21
CA ARG A 263 17.05 -13.68 -5.50
C ARG A 263 17.97 -14.86 -5.84
N SER A 264 19.13 -14.60 -6.42
CA SER A 264 20.13 -15.64 -6.70
C SER A 264 20.98 -16.02 -5.48
N GLY A 265 20.85 -15.28 -4.37
CA GLY A 265 21.67 -15.46 -3.16
C GLY A 265 23.11 -14.98 -3.31
N LYS A 266 23.46 -14.27 -4.40
CA LYS A 266 24.79 -13.66 -4.56
C LYS A 266 25.02 -12.56 -3.52
N CYS A 267 23.98 -11.77 -3.26
CA CYS A 267 23.94 -10.79 -2.18
C CYS A 267 22.78 -11.18 -1.26
N PRO A 268 22.97 -12.04 -0.26
CA PRO A 268 21.88 -12.52 0.61
C PRO A 268 21.30 -11.45 1.54
N ILE A 269 21.91 -10.27 1.63
CA ILE A 269 21.42 -9.14 2.41
C ILE A 269 20.97 -8.03 1.46
N LEU A 270 19.70 -7.64 1.56
CA LEU A 270 19.14 -6.50 0.82
C LEU A 270 18.77 -5.40 1.80
N VAL A 271 19.41 -4.24 1.67
CA VAL A 271 19.06 -3.03 2.42
C VAL A 271 18.05 -2.23 1.61
N ALA A 272 16.90 -1.89 2.18
CA ALA A 272 15.81 -1.27 1.44
C ALA A 272 15.13 -0.14 2.21
N THR A 273 14.71 0.90 1.48
CA THR A 273 13.71 1.83 2.00
C THR A 273 12.31 1.30 1.70
N ALA A 274 11.33 1.65 2.54
CA ALA A 274 9.96 1.15 2.40
C ALA A 274 9.33 1.50 1.06
N VAL A 275 9.58 2.71 0.54
CA VAL A 275 9.07 3.14 -0.76
C VAL A 275 9.60 2.24 -1.89
N ALA A 276 10.86 1.84 -1.80
CA ALA A 276 11.49 1.07 -2.87
C ALA A 276 11.21 -0.43 -2.78
N ALA A 277 10.88 -0.95 -1.60
CA ALA A 277 10.53 -2.35 -1.38
C ALA A 277 9.04 -2.68 -1.60
N ARG A 278 8.16 -1.67 -1.58
CA ARG A 278 6.73 -1.85 -1.86
C ARG A 278 6.52 -2.40 -3.27
N GLY A 279 5.64 -3.39 -3.41
CA GLY A 279 5.36 -4.05 -4.68
C GLY A 279 6.46 -4.94 -5.24
N LEU A 280 7.60 -5.07 -4.56
CA LEU A 280 8.63 -6.04 -4.93
C LEU A 280 8.26 -7.43 -4.39
N ASP A 281 8.22 -8.45 -5.25
CA ASP A 281 8.17 -9.85 -4.85
C ASP A 281 9.56 -10.29 -4.43
N ILE A 282 9.90 -9.84 -3.22
CA ILE A 282 11.00 -10.36 -2.44
C ILE A 282 10.42 -11.56 -1.68
N SER A 283 10.22 -12.68 -2.39
CA SER A 283 9.74 -13.92 -1.83
C SER A 283 10.87 -14.68 -1.11
N ASN A 284 10.50 -15.54 -0.15
CA ASN A 284 11.41 -16.42 0.58
C ASN A 284 12.48 -15.70 1.44
N VAL A 285 12.20 -14.48 1.90
CA VAL A 285 13.00 -13.85 2.97
C VAL A 285 12.81 -14.66 4.25
N LYS A 286 13.90 -15.14 4.86
CA LYS A 286 13.83 -15.83 6.16
C LYS A 286 13.80 -14.86 7.32
N HIS A 287 14.52 -13.73 7.17
CA HIS A 287 14.63 -12.73 8.22
C HIS A 287 14.38 -11.32 7.68
N VAL A 288 13.35 -10.66 8.21
CA VAL A 288 13.13 -9.24 8.03
C VAL A 288 13.69 -8.50 9.25
N ILE A 289 14.53 -7.50 9.03
CA ILE A 289 15.07 -6.64 10.08
C ILE A 289 14.58 -5.23 9.85
N ASN A 290 13.77 -4.68 10.77
CA ASN A 290 13.49 -3.25 10.80
C ASN A 290 14.63 -2.57 11.56
N PHE A 291 15.67 -2.16 10.82
CA PHE A 291 16.77 -1.38 11.37
C PHE A 291 16.26 -0.02 11.86
N ASP A 292 15.36 0.58 11.07
CA ASP A 292 14.54 1.70 11.51
C ASP A 292 13.07 1.29 11.46
N LEU A 293 12.36 1.39 12.57
CA LEU A 293 10.92 1.19 12.61
C LEU A 293 10.18 2.26 11.78
N PRO A 294 9.10 1.89 11.07
CA PRO A 294 8.27 2.89 10.40
C PRO A 294 7.49 3.73 11.42
N SER A 295 6.99 4.88 10.97
CA SER A 295 6.12 5.74 11.77
C SER A 295 4.66 5.24 11.84
N ASP A 296 4.33 4.24 11.03
CA ASP A 296 2.97 3.81 10.72
C ASP A 296 2.86 2.28 10.83
N ILE A 297 1.77 1.80 11.46
CA ILE A 297 1.63 0.38 11.78
C ILE A 297 1.28 -0.45 10.55
N GLU A 298 0.52 0.11 9.62
CA GLU A 298 0.21 -0.52 8.36
C GLU A 298 1.52 -0.76 7.59
N GLU A 299 2.42 0.21 7.54
CA GLU A 299 3.76 -0.01 6.99
C GLU A 299 4.54 -1.12 7.69
N TYR A 300 4.51 -1.19 9.03
CA TYR A 300 5.17 -2.26 9.79
C TYR A 300 4.67 -3.65 9.36
N VAL A 301 3.35 -3.85 9.32
CA VAL A 301 2.72 -5.12 8.91
C VAL A 301 3.17 -5.51 7.49
N HIS A 302 3.23 -4.55 6.57
CA HIS A 302 3.68 -4.80 5.20
C HIS A 302 5.17 -5.14 5.08
N ARG A 303 6.02 -4.58 5.94
CA ARG A 303 7.46 -4.88 5.99
C ARG A 303 7.68 -6.31 6.46
N ILE A 304 7.07 -6.69 7.58
CA ILE A 304 7.25 -8.05 8.13
C ILE A 304 6.55 -9.13 7.29
N GLY A 305 5.48 -8.77 6.56
CA GLY A 305 4.82 -9.65 5.59
C GLY A 305 5.69 -10.07 4.39
N ARG A 306 6.93 -9.58 4.30
CA ARG A 306 7.93 -10.07 3.33
C ARG A 306 8.51 -11.44 3.74
N THR A 307 8.30 -11.87 4.98
CA THR A 307 8.63 -13.23 5.47
C THR A 307 7.37 -14.00 5.89
N GLY A 308 7.52 -15.27 6.29
CA GLY A 308 6.42 -16.08 6.85
C GLY A 308 5.31 -16.45 5.86
N ARG A 309 5.69 -16.76 4.60
CA ARG A 309 4.76 -17.23 3.55
C ARG A 309 4.50 -18.74 3.65
N VAL A 310 3.38 -19.18 3.07
CA VAL A 310 2.79 -20.54 3.20
C VAL A 310 3.86 -21.65 3.28
N GLY A 311 3.90 -22.33 4.42
CA GLY A 311 4.78 -23.48 4.69
C GLY A 311 6.07 -23.17 5.45
N ASN A 312 6.49 -21.89 5.54
CA ASN A 312 7.73 -21.50 6.21
C ASN A 312 7.47 -20.48 7.34
N LEU A 313 8.07 -20.73 8.50
CA LEU A 313 8.14 -19.74 9.57
C LEU A 313 9.11 -18.62 9.17
N GLY A 314 8.69 -17.38 9.38
CA GLY A 314 9.49 -16.18 9.17
C GLY A 314 9.94 -15.56 10.48
N LEU A 315 11.08 -14.87 10.47
CA LEU A 315 11.54 -14.06 11.59
C LEU A 315 11.48 -12.57 11.22
N ALA A 316 10.93 -11.76 12.09
CA ALA A 316 10.96 -10.31 12.01
C ALA A 316 11.60 -9.73 13.28
N THR A 317 12.75 -9.06 13.17
CA THR A 317 13.37 -8.35 14.30
C THR A 317 13.26 -6.85 14.09
N SER A 318 12.81 -6.11 15.09
CA SER A 318 12.66 -4.66 15.03
C SER A 318 13.48 -3.96 16.09
N PHE A 319 14.26 -2.97 15.67
CA PHE A 319 14.99 -2.09 16.57
C PHE A 319 14.08 -0.95 17.01
N PHE A 320 13.88 -0.85 18.31
CA PHE A 320 13.03 0.15 18.95
C PHE A 320 13.88 1.06 19.83
N ASN A 321 13.59 2.36 19.81
CA ASN A 321 14.13 3.33 20.76
C ASN A 321 13.11 4.45 21.02
N ASP A 322 13.53 5.47 21.78
CA ASP A 322 12.69 6.61 22.16
C ASP A 322 12.05 7.36 20.97
N LYS A 323 12.62 7.28 19.77
CA LYS A 323 12.04 7.93 18.58
C LYS A 323 10.76 7.26 18.09
N ASN A 324 10.53 6.01 18.48
CA ASN A 324 9.40 5.19 18.02
C ASN A 324 8.16 5.29 18.94
N GLY A 325 8.11 6.29 19.83
CA GLY A 325 7.01 6.46 20.79
C GLY A 325 5.61 6.62 20.16
N ASN A 326 5.54 6.98 18.88
CA ASN A 326 4.28 7.16 18.15
C ASN A 326 3.59 5.85 17.77
N ILE A 327 4.36 4.78 17.47
CA ILE A 327 3.83 3.48 17.03
C ILE A 327 3.66 2.49 18.19
N THR A 328 4.14 2.82 19.40
CA THR A 328 4.18 1.95 20.59
C THR A 328 2.88 1.21 20.87
N LYS A 329 1.75 1.94 20.86
CA LYS A 329 0.46 1.37 21.22
C LYS A 329 -0.04 0.38 20.15
N ASP A 330 0.01 0.79 18.89
CA ASP A 330 -0.47 -0.03 17.79
C ASP A 330 0.43 -1.27 17.61
N LEU A 331 1.74 -1.12 17.85
CA LEU A 331 2.68 -2.24 17.87
C LEU A 331 2.37 -3.22 19.00
N LEU A 332 2.07 -2.73 20.21
CA LEU A 332 1.66 -3.56 21.34
C LEU A 332 0.38 -4.36 21.01
N ASP A 333 -0.62 -3.70 20.45
CA ASP A 333 -1.88 -4.33 20.04
C ASP A 333 -1.62 -5.45 19.01
N ILE A 334 -0.79 -5.20 17.99
CA ILE A 334 -0.41 -6.21 16.98
C ILE A 334 0.34 -7.40 17.59
N LEU A 335 1.32 -7.16 18.47
CA LEU A 335 2.07 -8.25 19.12
C LEU A 335 1.18 -9.11 20.01
N GLY A 336 0.26 -8.49 20.77
CA GLY A 336 -0.70 -9.20 21.60
C GLY A 336 -1.68 -10.03 20.77
N GLU A 337 -2.16 -9.51 19.66
CA GLU A 337 -3.03 -10.22 18.73
C GLU A 337 -2.34 -11.41 18.07
N ALA A 338 -1.09 -11.22 17.65
CA ALA A 338 -0.27 -12.26 17.03
C ALA A 338 0.34 -13.24 18.04
N LYS A 339 0.01 -13.12 19.34
CA LYS A 339 0.53 -13.95 20.45
C LYS A 339 2.05 -14.03 20.49
N GLN A 340 2.71 -12.91 20.20
CA GLN A 340 4.16 -12.79 20.20
C GLN A 340 4.67 -12.50 21.61
N GLU A 341 5.96 -12.66 21.82
CA GLU A 341 6.60 -12.27 23.08
C GLU A 341 6.62 -10.73 23.17
N ILE A 342 5.95 -10.20 24.19
CA ILE A 342 5.87 -8.75 24.44
C ILE A 342 6.94 -8.37 25.46
N PRO A 343 7.90 -7.49 25.12
CA PRO A 343 8.84 -6.98 26.09
C PRO A 343 8.14 -6.16 27.19
N SER A 344 8.46 -6.41 28.46
CA SER A 344 7.83 -5.71 29.61
C SER A 344 8.01 -4.19 29.59
N TRP A 345 9.11 -3.71 29.01
CA TRP A 345 9.35 -2.28 28.81
C TRP A 345 8.38 -1.67 27.79
N LEU A 346 7.93 -2.43 26.78
CA LEU A 346 7.00 -1.96 25.76
C LEU A 346 5.60 -1.74 26.34
N GLU A 347 5.14 -2.66 27.20
CA GLU A 347 3.90 -2.51 27.95
C GLU A 347 3.91 -1.28 28.85
N SER A 348 5.04 -1.07 29.55
CA SER A 348 5.24 0.06 30.44
C SER A 348 5.18 1.40 29.68
N LEU A 349 5.83 1.48 28.52
CA LEU A 349 5.80 2.67 27.67
C LEU A 349 4.40 2.96 27.12
N ALA A 350 3.68 1.93 26.65
CA ALA A 350 2.31 2.10 26.17
C ALA A 350 1.39 2.67 27.27
N TYR A 351 1.54 2.19 28.51
CA TYR A 351 0.80 2.69 29.66
C TYR A 351 1.15 4.15 30.00
N GLU A 352 2.44 4.52 29.97
CA GLU A 352 2.86 5.91 30.21
C GLU A 352 2.34 6.90 29.16
N HIS A 353 2.36 6.51 27.89
CA HIS A 353 1.83 7.33 26.79
C HIS A 353 0.32 7.55 26.93
N GLN A 354 -0.42 6.58 27.47
CA GLN A 354 -1.85 6.70 27.76
C GLN A 354 -2.13 7.76 28.84
N HIS A 355 -1.28 7.83 29.87
CA HIS A 355 -1.46 8.78 30.98
C HIS A 355 -1.01 10.20 30.64
N LYS A 356 0.03 10.39 29.82
CA LYS A 356 0.47 11.71 29.34
C LYS A 356 -0.58 12.38 28.44
N SER A 357 -1.41 11.61 27.74
CA SER A 357 -2.54 12.14 26.96
C SER A 357 -3.72 12.62 27.82
N SER A 358 -3.84 12.19 29.08
CA SER A 358 -4.98 12.52 29.94
C SER A 358 -4.87 13.90 30.61
N THR A 359 -3.68 14.51 30.66
CA THR A 359 -3.43 15.81 31.32
C THR A 359 -3.70 17.02 30.40
N ARG A 360 -3.91 16.81 29.09
CA ARG A 360 -4.40 17.86 28.18
C ARG A 360 -5.86 17.62 27.85
N GLY A 361 -6.73 18.19 28.68
CA GLY A 361 -8.18 18.15 28.52
C GLY A 361 -8.63 18.58 27.12
N ARG A 362 -8.92 17.60 26.26
CA ARG A 362 -9.84 17.78 25.13
C ARG A 362 -10.52 16.44 24.85
N SER A 363 -11.78 16.37 25.23
CA SER A 363 -12.70 15.28 24.91
C SER A 363 -12.74 15.06 23.40
N LYS A 364 -12.03 14.05 22.90
CA LYS A 364 -12.30 13.43 21.59
C LYS A 364 -12.97 12.09 21.86
N ARG A 365 -14.29 12.09 21.76
CA ARG A 365 -15.10 10.89 21.54
C ARG A 365 -14.71 10.30 20.17
N PHE A 366 -13.70 9.45 20.15
CA PHE A 366 -13.44 8.53 19.04
C PHE A 366 -13.17 7.15 19.63
N ALA A 367 -14.26 6.48 20.01
CA ALA A 367 -14.26 5.04 20.17
C ALA A 367 -14.41 4.45 18.76
N GLY A 368 -13.29 4.07 18.14
CA GLY A 368 -13.24 3.31 16.90
C GLY A 368 -12.39 2.08 17.14
N GLY A 369 -13.01 1.02 17.65
CA GLY A 369 -12.34 -0.27 17.83
C GLY A 369 -11.95 -0.88 16.49
N PHE A 370 -10.76 -1.48 16.45
CA PHE A 370 -10.19 -2.29 15.36
C PHE A 370 -10.97 -3.61 15.12
N GLY A 371 -12.30 -3.51 14.95
CA GLY A 371 -13.12 -4.60 14.46
C GLY A 371 -13.49 -4.34 13.02
N ALA A 372 -13.16 -5.26 12.11
CA ALA A 372 -13.63 -5.26 10.73
C ALA A 372 -15.16 -5.30 10.71
N ARG A 373 -15.80 -4.13 10.80
CA ARG A 373 -17.25 -3.98 10.79
C ARG A 373 -17.65 -3.39 9.44
N ASP A 374 -18.27 -4.23 8.62
CA ASP A 374 -18.93 -3.77 7.40
C ASP A 374 -20.06 -2.80 7.80
N TYR A 375 -19.99 -1.56 7.30
CA TYR A 375 -20.97 -0.52 7.60
C TYR A 375 -22.38 -0.89 7.14
N ARG A 376 -22.53 -1.82 6.17
CA ARG A 376 -23.83 -2.40 5.76
C ARG A 376 -24.58 -3.03 6.94
N GLN A 377 -23.89 -3.46 7.99
CA GLN A 377 -24.53 -4.04 9.19
C GLN A 377 -25.16 -2.99 10.14
N THR A 378 -25.06 -1.68 9.85
CA THR A 378 -25.65 -0.63 10.71
C THR A 378 -26.96 -0.02 10.19
N ALA A 379 -27.58 -0.59 9.15
CA ALA A 379 -28.84 -0.08 8.60
C ALA A 379 -29.94 -1.16 8.54
N ALA A 380 -30.39 -1.66 9.69
CA ALA A 380 -31.71 -2.31 9.82
C ALA A 380 -32.15 -2.34 11.28
N GLY A 381 -33.13 -1.50 11.66
CA GLY A 381 -33.77 -1.60 12.97
C GLY A 381 -34.39 -0.30 13.48
N GLY A 382 -35.33 0.27 12.73
CA GLY A 382 -36.20 1.34 13.23
C GLY A 382 -37.32 0.80 14.13
N ASN A 383 -37.50 1.48 15.26
CA ASN A 383 -38.78 1.78 15.93
C ASN A 383 -39.49 0.67 16.76
N ALA A 384 -39.38 0.75 18.10
CA ALA A 384 -40.42 0.31 19.05
C ALA A 384 -40.19 0.83 20.49
N GLY A 385 -41.19 1.52 21.05
CA GLY A 385 -41.46 1.72 22.49
C GLY A 385 -40.58 2.76 23.20
N GLY A 386 -41.06 3.90 23.71
CA GLY A 386 -42.30 4.12 24.44
C GLY A 386 -42.04 3.98 25.94
N PHE A 387 -41.57 5.03 26.62
CA PHE A 387 -41.74 5.19 28.07
C PHE A 387 -41.87 6.66 28.46
N ALA A 388 -43.04 6.96 28.99
CA ALA A 388 -43.38 8.22 29.63
C ALA A 388 -42.93 8.23 31.11
N GLY A 389 -42.64 9.43 31.61
CA GLY A 389 -43.08 9.82 32.95
C GLY A 389 -42.05 9.87 34.08
N ARG A 390 -41.81 11.11 34.55
CA ARG A 390 -41.43 11.62 35.90
C ARG A 390 -40.25 12.58 35.75
N GLY A 391 -40.38 13.89 35.89
CA GLY A 391 -41.10 14.62 36.92
C GLY A 391 -40.11 15.01 38.02
N ARG A 392 -39.50 16.21 37.94
CA ARG A 392 -39.07 16.96 39.12
C ARG A 392 -38.90 18.45 38.82
N ASN A 393 -39.58 19.22 39.66
CA ASN A 393 -39.70 20.65 39.71
C ASN A 393 -38.69 21.22 40.73
N GLN A 394 -37.96 22.27 40.36
CA GLN A 394 -37.27 23.25 41.22
C GLN A 394 -36.62 24.24 40.23
N GLY A 395 -36.86 25.55 40.17
CA GLY A 395 -37.47 26.48 41.11
C GLY A 395 -36.54 27.69 41.23
N GLY A 396 -36.97 28.87 40.74
CA GLY A 396 -36.56 30.15 41.35
C GLY A 396 -35.93 31.24 40.46
N HIS A 397 -36.71 32.33 40.31
CA HIS A 397 -36.33 33.77 40.28
C HIS A 397 -35.41 34.29 39.16
N GLY A 398 -35.68 35.39 38.46
CA GLY A 398 -36.69 36.46 38.56
C GLY A 398 -36.14 37.73 37.90
N GLY A 399 -37.02 38.67 37.50
CA GLY A 399 -36.66 40.09 37.34
C GLY A 399 -36.55 40.64 35.91
N ALA A 400 -37.62 41.31 35.47
CA ALA A 400 -37.65 42.21 34.33
C ALA A 400 -37.20 43.64 34.68
N ARG A 401 -36.71 44.39 33.66
CA ARG A 401 -36.71 45.86 33.42
C ARG A 401 -35.55 46.12 32.43
N GLY A 402 -35.65 46.80 31.30
CA GLY A 402 -36.52 47.91 30.90
C GLY A 402 -35.64 49.15 30.66
N PHE A 403 -35.89 49.87 29.54
CA PHE A 403 -35.23 51.10 29.02
C PHE A 403 -33.90 50.89 28.27
N GLY A 404 -33.65 51.49 27.11
CA GLY A 404 -34.38 52.52 26.36
C GLY A 404 -33.40 53.52 25.74
N GLY A 405 -33.53 53.76 24.42
CA GLY A 405 -33.36 55.09 23.83
C GLY A 405 -32.00 55.50 23.24
N GLY A 406 -32.03 55.77 21.93
CA GLY A 406 -31.29 56.84 21.22
C GLY A 406 -29.80 56.60 20.99
N GLY A 407 -29.23 56.71 19.79
CA GLY A 407 -29.54 57.64 18.69
C GLY A 407 -28.27 58.45 18.38
N PHE A 408 -28.10 58.83 17.11
CA PHE A 408 -26.98 59.56 16.49
C PHE A 408 -25.76 58.71 16.10
N GLY A 409 -25.26 58.68 14.86
CA GLY A 409 -25.57 59.47 13.67
C GLY A 409 -24.29 59.94 12.98
N ASN A 410 -24.14 59.56 11.71
CA ASN A 410 -23.25 60.06 10.65
C ASN A 410 -21.75 59.70 10.68
N PHE A 411 -21.24 58.96 9.69
CA PHE A 411 -20.99 59.27 8.24
C PHE A 411 -19.81 60.24 8.04
N TYR A 412 -18.73 59.76 7.41
CA TYR A 412 -18.41 60.00 5.98
C TYR A 412 -16.98 59.50 5.62
N THR A 413 -16.90 58.69 4.54
CA THR A 413 -15.88 58.67 3.43
C THR A 413 -14.38 58.64 3.75
N SER A 414 -13.45 58.11 2.93
CA SER A 414 -13.39 57.49 1.60
C SER A 414 -12.00 56.83 1.53
N ASP A 415 -11.85 55.85 0.64
CA ASP A 415 -10.71 55.63 -0.26
C ASP A 415 -10.32 54.16 -0.36
N GLY A 416 -10.58 53.63 -1.55
CA GLY A 416 -10.18 52.30 -1.95
C GLY A 416 -8.72 52.23 -2.37
N TYR A 417 -8.22 51.00 -2.47
CA TYR A 417 -7.20 50.63 -3.44
C TYR A 417 -7.36 49.13 -3.75
N GLY A 418 -7.46 48.82 -5.03
CA GLY A 418 -7.43 47.45 -5.55
C GLY A 418 -6.04 46.86 -5.47
N GLY A 419 -5.98 45.52 -5.35
CA GLY A 419 -4.75 44.75 -5.35
C GLY A 419 -5.02 43.31 -5.76
N ASN A 420 -4.85 43.06 -7.05
CA ASN A 420 -4.96 41.77 -7.73
C ASN A 420 -3.76 40.89 -7.35
N TYR A 421 -3.98 39.73 -6.72
CA TYR A 421 -2.93 38.74 -6.48
C TYR A 421 -3.22 37.47 -7.30
N SER A 422 -2.52 37.41 -8.44
CA SER A 422 -2.27 36.18 -9.19
C SER A 422 -1.36 35.28 -8.36
N HIS A 423 -1.80 34.06 -8.06
CA HIS A 423 -0.94 33.04 -7.45
C HIS A 423 -0.50 32.06 -8.54
N SER A 424 0.74 32.26 -8.98
CA SER A 424 1.48 31.38 -9.88
C SER A 424 1.73 30.03 -9.21
N GLN A 425 1.13 28.98 -9.78
CA GLN A 425 1.34 27.58 -9.45
C GLN A 425 2.76 27.18 -9.88
N VAL A 426 3.50 26.53 -8.99
CA VAL A 426 4.87 26.05 -9.23
C VAL A 426 4.79 24.65 -9.84
N ASP A 427 5.22 24.51 -11.09
CA ASP A 427 5.32 23.24 -11.81
C ASP A 427 6.53 22.43 -11.35
N TRP A 428 6.29 21.16 -10.99
CA TRP A 428 7.23 20.22 -10.37
C TRP A 428 7.92 19.26 -11.34
N TRP A 429 7.96 19.57 -12.64
CA TRP A 429 8.68 18.76 -13.63
C TRP A 429 9.40 19.63 -14.66
N GLY A 430 10.72 19.73 -14.54
CA GLY A 430 11.58 20.41 -15.49
C GLY A 430 12.97 19.77 -15.55
N ASN A 431 13.18 19.03 -16.64
CA ASN A 431 14.40 18.36 -17.13
C ASN A 431 14.98 17.19 -16.33
#